data_AF-A0A951CSQ0-F1
#
_entry.id   AF-A0A951CSQ0-F1
#
_cell.length_a   1.000
_cell.length_b   1.000
_cell.length_c   1.000
_cell.angle_alpha   90.00
_cell.angle_beta   90.00
_cell.angle_gamma   90.00
#
_symmetry.space_group_name_H-M   'P 1'
#
loop_
_entity.id
_entity.type
_entity.pdbx_description
1 polymer ?
#
loop_
_entity_poly.entity_id
_entity_poly.type
_entity_poly.pdbx_seq_one_letter_code
_entity_poly.pdbx_strand_id
1 'polypeptide(L)'
;MATDRERQDALYAEAISTHGAAIRRLARGYEADPDKRQDLLQEIHLGLWTSLKAFHGRCSLKTWVYRIAHNVGASYVVRSRRLSSRLVDLETVEAATAPEGLRQDDRRYSVASLLELIYQLNPLDREVMLLYLEGEAADSIAEVTGISAANVATKIHRIKRVLKEKYVQGAADVKT
;
A
#
# COMPACT_ATOMS: atom_id res chain seq x y z
N MET A 1 4.93 33.80 18.19
CA MET A 1 3.95 32.72 17.96
C MET A 1 4.32 32.07 16.64
N ALA A 2 4.42 30.74 16.56
CA ALA A 2 4.76 30.09 15.31
C ALA A 2 3.66 30.34 14.25
N THR A 3 4.06 30.67 13.03
CA THR A 3 3.13 30.80 11.90
C THR A 3 2.50 29.44 11.58
N ASP A 4 1.29 29.42 10.98
CA ASP A 4 0.63 28.16 10.59
C ASP A 4 1.52 27.27 9.72
N ARG A 5 2.39 27.89 8.92
CA ARG A 5 3.38 27.21 8.10
C ARG A 5 4.49 26.54 8.92
N GLU A 6 5.04 27.24 9.92
CA GLU A 6 6.06 26.66 10.81
C GLU A 6 5.51 25.45 11.59
N ARG A 7 4.25 25.53 12.05
CA ARG A 7 3.57 24.40 12.69
C ARG A 7 3.40 23.23 11.73
N GLN A 8 2.96 23.50 10.50
CA GLN A 8 2.79 22.48 9.45
C GLN A 8 4.12 21.79 9.14
N ASP A 9 5.21 22.55 9.00
CA ASP A 9 6.55 22.03 8.70
C ASP A 9 7.10 21.19 9.87
N ALA A 10 6.87 21.61 11.12
CA ALA A 10 7.26 20.85 12.30
C ALA A 10 6.53 19.50 12.40
N LEU A 11 5.20 19.49 12.21
CA LEU A 11 4.40 18.26 12.19
C LEU A 11 4.84 17.32 11.06
N TYR A 12 5.18 17.86 9.90
CA TYR A 12 5.68 17.08 8.79
C TYR A 12 7.04 16.46 9.11
N ALA A 13 7.98 17.23 9.68
CA ALA A 13 9.28 16.72 10.10
C ALA A 13 9.14 15.59 11.13
N GLU A 14 8.26 15.76 12.13
CA GLU A 14 7.93 14.73 13.11
C GLU A 14 7.37 13.46 12.44
N ALA A 15 6.40 13.64 11.54
CA ALA A 15 5.78 12.53 10.81
C ALA A 15 6.80 11.75 9.96
N ILE A 16 7.69 12.44 9.24
CA ILE A 16 8.67 11.77 8.38
C ILE A 16 9.78 11.11 9.20
N SER A 17 10.25 11.75 10.28
CA SER A 17 11.26 11.15 11.15
C SER A 17 10.77 9.84 11.79
N THR A 18 9.49 9.79 12.18
CA THR A 18 8.92 8.63 12.88
C THR A 18 8.36 7.58 11.92
N HIS A 19 7.68 8.00 10.86
CA HIS A 19 6.89 7.11 10.00
C HIS A 19 7.39 7.01 8.55
N GLY A 20 8.46 7.71 8.17
CA GLY A 20 8.95 7.72 6.79
C GLY A 20 9.31 6.34 6.25
N ALA A 21 9.82 5.43 7.08
CA ALA A 21 10.08 4.05 6.68
C ALA A 21 8.81 3.26 6.38
N ALA A 22 7.76 3.45 7.18
CA ALA A 22 6.45 2.84 6.96
C ALA A 22 5.80 3.39 5.68
N ILE A 23 5.87 4.70 5.45
CA ILE A 23 5.38 5.34 4.21
C ILE A 23 6.03 4.71 2.97
N ARG A 24 7.36 4.49 2.98
CA ARG A 24 8.07 3.81 1.88
C ARG A 24 7.59 2.37 1.65
N ARG A 25 7.37 1.61 2.73
CA ARG A 25 6.85 0.24 2.64
C ARG A 25 5.40 0.21 2.13
N LEU A 26 4.56 1.14 2.57
CA LEU A 26 3.19 1.31 2.07
C LEU A 26 3.19 1.63 0.57
N ALA A 27 4.01 2.59 0.11
CA ALA A 27 4.15 2.90 -1.31
C ALA A 27 4.55 1.66 -2.13
N ARG A 28 5.49 0.86 -1.62
CA ARG A 28 5.85 -0.43 -2.21
C ARG A 28 4.70 -1.45 -2.21
N GLY A 29 3.85 -1.43 -1.19
CA GLY A 29 2.63 -2.23 -1.14
C GLY A 29 1.56 -1.82 -2.15
N TYR A 30 1.65 -0.61 -2.71
CA TYR A 30 0.72 -0.10 -3.71
C TYR A 30 1.22 -0.20 -5.15
N GLU A 31 2.53 -0.05 -5.37
CA GLU A 31 3.16 -0.05 -6.70
C GLU A 31 4.43 -0.91 -6.76
N ALA A 32 4.47 -1.80 -7.75
CA ALA A 32 5.56 -2.74 -8.01
C ALA A 32 6.71 -2.08 -8.75
N ASP A 33 6.38 -1.29 -9.77
CA ASP A 33 7.29 -0.54 -10.63
C ASP A 33 8.09 0.48 -9.80
N PRO A 34 9.43 0.41 -9.81
CA PRO A 34 10.25 1.25 -8.95
C PRO A 34 10.14 2.74 -9.26
N ASP A 35 9.97 3.11 -10.53
CA ASP A 35 9.91 4.51 -10.96
C ASP A 35 8.55 5.11 -10.59
N LYS A 36 7.46 4.41 -10.93
CA LYS A 36 6.10 4.83 -10.53
C LYS A 36 5.92 4.84 -9.02
N ARG A 37 6.59 3.93 -8.29
CA ARG A 37 6.58 3.92 -6.83
C ARG A 37 7.25 5.17 -6.25
N GLN A 38 8.31 5.66 -6.88
CA GLN A 38 8.98 6.89 -6.46
C GLN A 38 8.07 8.11 -6.67
N ASP A 39 7.28 8.13 -7.75
CA ASP A 39 6.27 9.16 -7.97
C ASP A 39 5.13 9.06 -6.95
N LEU A 40 4.62 7.85 -6.70
CA LEU A 40 3.60 7.63 -5.66
C LEU A 40 4.09 8.08 -4.28
N LEU A 41 5.35 7.79 -3.94
CA LEU A 41 5.93 8.24 -2.68
C LEU A 41 5.93 9.77 -2.57
N GLN A 42 6.27 10.48 -3.66
CA GLN A 42 6.20 11.94 -3.71
C GLN A 42 4.75 12.46 -3.58
N GLU A 43 3.78 11.82 -4.26
CA GLU A 43 2.35 12.15 -4.09
C GLU A 43 1.92 11.99 -2.62
N ILE A 44 2.36 10.94 -1.94
CA ILE A 44 2.06 10.73 -0.51
C ILE A 44 2.69 11.83 0.34
N HIS A 45 3.95 12.20 0.11
CA HIS A 45 4.62 13.27 0.85
C HIS A 45 3.89 14.62 0.66
N LEU A 46 3.55 14.96 -0.57
CA LEU A 46 2.84 16.20 -0.89
C LEU A 46 1.43 16.22 -0.28
N GLY A 47 0.69 15.10 -0.39
CA GLY A 47 -0.61 14.94 0.23
C GLY A 47 -0.54 15.05 1.74
N LEU A 48 0.45 14.41 2.37
CA LEU A 48 0.67 14.46 3.81
C LEU A 48 0.96 15.90 4.25
N TRP A 49 1.97 16.54 3.68
CA TRP A 49 2.33 17.92 4.04
C TRP A 49 1.13 18.86 3.90
N THR A 50 0.42 18.80 2.77
CA THR A 50 -0.75 19.68 2.52
C THR A 50 -1.88 19.42 3.52
N SER A 51 -2.13 18.15 3.86
CA SER A 51 -3.21 17.78 4.78
C SER A 51 -2.98 18.25 6.23
N LEU A 52 -1.71 18.45 6.64
CA LEU A 52 -1.37 18.81 8.01
C LEU A 52 -1.87 20.19 8.42
N LYS A 53 -2.21 21.06 7.46
CA LYS A 53 -2.93 22.33 7.74
C LYS A 53 -4.26 22.09 8.46
N ALA A 54 -4.93 20.99 8.16
CA ALA A 54 -6.21 20.59 8.76
C ALA A 54 -6.03 19.61 9.94
N PHE A 55 -4.80 19.35 10.38
CA PHE A 55 -4.54 18.48 11.52
C PHE A 55 -4.71 19.24 12.84
N HIS A 56 -5.81 18.93 13.53
CA HIS A 56 -6.17 19.53 14.82
C HIS A 56 -6.13 18.52 15.98
N GLY A 57 -5.37 17.43 15.86
CA GLY A 57 -5.17 16.48 16.97
C GLY A 57 -6.39 15.63 17.35
N ARG A 58 -7.41 15.53 16.47
CA ARG A 58 -8.59 14.67 16.68
C ARG A 58 -8.28 13.17 16.61
N CYS A 59 -7.10 12.82 16.13
CA CYS A 59 -6.53 11.48 16.15
C CYS A 59 -5.00 11.62 16.29
N SER A 60 -4.30 10.51 16.51
CA SER A 60 -2.85 10.52 16.56
C SER A 60 -2.24 10.95 15.21
N LEU A 61 -1.05 11.55 15.25
CA LEU A 61 -0.30 11.88 14.02
C LEU A 61 -0.05 10.63 13.17
N LYS A 62 0.21 9.48 13.81
CA LYS A 62 0.35 8.17 13.17
C LYS A 62 -0.90 7.78 12.37
N THR A 63 -2.09 7.84 12.99
CA THR A 63 -3.37 7.56 12.33
C THR A 63 -3.58 8.48 11.13
N TRP A 64 -3.24 9.77 11.28
CA TRP A 64 -3.34 10.75 10.20
C TRP A 64 -2.41 10.40 9.03
N VAL A 65 -1.14 10.09 9.30
CA VAL A 65 -0.15 9.69 8.29
C VAL A 65 -0.65 8.51 7.47
N TYR A 66 -1.10 7.45 8.14
CA TYR A 66 -1.59 6.25 7.46
C TYR A 66 -2.86 6.49 6.66
N ARG A 67 -3.78 7.31 7.16
CA ARG A 67 -4.98 7.70 6.40
C ARG A 67 -4.62 8.43 5.12
N ILE A 68 -3.67 9.37 5.17
CA ILE A 68 -3.25 10.10 3.97
C ILE A 68 -2.51 9.18 2.99
N ALA A 69 -1.53 8.40 3.48
CA ALA A 69 -0.79 7.45 2.65
C ALA A 69 -1.74 6.45 1.97
N HIS A 70 -2.74 5.96 2.70
CA HIS A 70 -3.78 5.11 2.14
C HIS A 70 -4.60 5.83 1.06
N ASN A 71 -5.19 6.99 1.37
CA ASN A 71 -6.08 7.68 0.45
C ASN A 71 -5.39 7.98 -0.89
N VAL A 72 -4.12 8.36 -0.84
CA VAL A 72 -3.29 8.57 -2.03
C VAL A 72 -3.04 7.23 -2.74
N GLY A 73 -2.59 6.20 -2.02
CA GLY A 73 -2.32 4.87 -2.58
C GLY A 73 -3.55 4.19 -3.22
N ALA A 74 -4.71 4.27 -2.60
CA ALA A 74 -5.96 3.73 -3.14
C ALA A 74 -6.42 4.51 -4.38
N SER A 75 -6.35 5.84 -4.33
CA SER A 75 -6.65 6.69 -5.48
C SER A 75 -5.72 6.36 -6.66
N TYR A 76 -4.43 6.15 -6.38
CA TYR A 76 -3.44 5.69 -7.35
C TYR A 76 -3.86 4.36 -7.98
N VAL A 77 -4.17 3.32 -7.18
CA VAL A 77 -4.59 2.01 -7.71
C VAL A 77 -5.83 2.11 -8.59
N VAL A 78 -6.82 2.90 -8.19
CA VAL A 78 -8.05 3.11 -8.98
C VAL A 78 -7.73 3.81 -10.31
N ARG A 79 -6.86 4.83 -10.29
CA ARG A 79 -6.41 5.56 -11.48
C ARG A 79 -5.63 4.66 -12.43
N SER A 80 -4.65 3.91 -11.92
CA SER A 80 -3.81 3.00 -12.71
C SER A 80 -4.65 1.90 -13.35
N ARG A 81 -5.62 1.31 -12.63
CA ARG A 81 -6.56 0.33 -13.21
C ARG A 81 -7.37 0.90 -14.37
N ARG A 82 -7.84 2.16 -14.27
CA ARG A 82 -8.58 2.83 -15.34
C ARG A 82 -7.71 3.15 -16.56
N LEU A 83 -6.43 3.50 -16.34
CA LEU A 83 -5.50 3.71 -17.45
C LEU A 83 -5.20 2.39 -18.15
N SER A 84 -4.87 1.34 -17.40
CA SER A 84 -4.63 0.01 -17.97
C SER A 84 -5.84 -0.50 -18.73
N SER A 85 -7.07 -0.35 -18.22
CA SER A 85 -8.27 -0.79 -18.96
C SER A 85 -8.48 -0.02 -20.27
N ARG A 86 -8.08 1.25 -20.33
CA ARG A 86 -8.17 2.08 -21.56
C ARG A 86 -7.05 1.78 -22.55
N LEU A 87 -5.87 1.38 -22.07
CA LEU A 87 -4.74 1.00 -22.90
C LEU A 87 -4.92 -0.41 -23.50
N VAL A 88 -5.57 -1.32 -22.76
CA VAL A 88 -5.93 -2.66 -23.25
C VAL A 88 -6.95 -2.60 -24.41
N ASP A 89 -7.76 -1.54 -24.50
CA ASP A 89 -8.62 -1.28 -25.67
C ASP A 89 -7.85 -0.77 -26.91
N LEU A 90 -6.58 -0.34 -26.75
CA LEU A 90 -5.79 0.28 -27.83
C LEU A 90 -4.63 -0.59 -28.33
N GLU A 91 -4.14 -1.53 -27.52
CA GLU A 91 -3.02 -2.41 -27.88
C GLU A 91 -3.31 -3.87 -27.53
N THR A 92 -3.55 -4.68 -28.57
CA THR A 92 -3.38 -6.13 -28.48
C THR A 92 -1.93 -6.44 -28.91
N VAL A 93 -1.23 -7.24 -28.09
CA VAL A 93 0.10 -7.86 -28.32
C VAL A 93 1.30 -6.94 -28.02
N GLU A 94 2.12 -7.25 -26.99
CA GLU A 94 3.37 -8.01 -27.11
C GLU A 94 4.08 -8.19 -25.74
N ALA A 95 5.01 -9.14 -25.68
CA ALA A 95 5.43 -9.89 -24.52
C ALA A 95 6.26 -9.15 -23.45
N ALA A 96 6.01 -9.48 -22.17
CA ALA A 96 6.89 -9.13 -21.06
C ALA A 96 8.11 -10.05 -21.04
N THR A 97 9.26 -9.54 -21.47
CA THR A 97 10.56 -10.15 -21.18
C THR A 97 10.96 -9.79 -19.74
N ALA A 98 11.02 -10.80 -18.88
CA ALA A 98 11.53 -10.65 -17.52
C ALA A 98 13.07 -10.55 -17.53
N PRO A 99 13.69 -9.77 -16.63
CA PRO A 99 15.14 -9.74 -16.52
C PRO A 99 15.68 -11.08 -16.02
N GLU A 100 16.52 -11.68 -16.86
CA GLU A 100 17.30 -12.90 -16.65
C GLU A 100 18.25 -12.74 -15.45
N GLY A 101 18.35 -13.78 -14.61
CA GLY A 101 19.48 -13.93 -13.69
C GLY A 101 19.18 -13.88 -12.19
N LEU A 102 18.17 -14.60 -11.69
CA LEU A 102 18.16 -15.15 -10.32
C LEU A 102 17.40 -16.49 -10.34
N ARG A 103 17.98 -17.52 -9.73
CA ARG A 103 17.51 -18.92 -9.70
C ARG A 103 15.99 -18.99 -9.45
N GLN A 104 15.24 -19.58 -10.39
CA GLN A 104 13.77 -19.60 -10.40
C GLN A 104 13.12 -20.23 -9.15
N ASP A 105 13.82 -21.13 -8.46
CA ASP A 105 13.29 -21.82 -7.28
C ASP A 105 13.17 -20.92 -6.02
N ASP A 106 14.09 -19.97 -5.82
CA ASP A 106 14.06 -19.08 -4.64
C ASP A 106 13.07 -17.92 -4.81
N ARG A 107 12.72 -17.54 -6.06
CA ARG A 107 11.73 -16.48 -6.33
C ARG A 107 10.33 -16.91 -5.89
N ARG A 108 9.95 -18.18 -6.03
CA ARG A 108 8.58 -18.68 -5.78
C ARG A 108 8.14 -18.57 -4.33
N TYR A 109 9.08 -18.62 -3.39
CA TYR A 109 8.83 -18.44 -1.96
C TYR A 109 9.41 -17.14 -1.39
N SER A 110 9.42 -16.08 -2.20
CA SER A 110 9.99 -14.79 -1.79
C SER A 110 8.92 -13.81 -1.29
N VAL A 111 9.39 -12.78 -0.58
CA VAL A 111 8.58 -11.59 -0.26
C VAL A 111 7.99 -10.95 -1.53
N ALA A 112 8.66 -11.07 -2.68
CA ALA A 112 8.15 -10.56 -3.95
C ALA A 112 6.88 -11.29 -4.39
N SER A 113 6.85 -12.62 -4.31
CA SER A 113 5.65 -13.41 -4.66
C SER A 113 4.44 -13.09 -3.77
N LEU A 114 4.66 -12.84 -2.48
CA LEU A 114 3.57 -12.40 -1.59
C LEU A 114 3.05 -11.02 -1.96
N LEU A 115 3.94 -10.08 -2.33
CA LEU A 115 3.54 -8.74 -2.76
C LEU A 115 2.72 -8.77 -4.05
N GLU A 116 3.06 -9.63 -5.01
CA GLU A 116 2.26 -9.83 -6.21
C GLU A 116 0.82 -10.25 -5.90
N LEU A 117 0.64 -11.17 -4.94
CA LEU A 117 -0.69 -11.56 -4.49
C LEU A 117 -1.43 -10.42 -3.78
N ILE A 118 -0.72 -9.58 -3.02
CA ILE A 118 -1.28 -8.39 -2.37
C ILE A 118 -1.73 -7.36 -3.43
N TYR A 119 -0.99 -7.21 -4.54
CA TYR A 119 -1.40 -6.34 -5.64
C TYR A 119 -2.71 -6.80 -6.32
N GLN A 120 -3.06 -8.08 -6.24
CA GLN A 120 -4.33 -8.56 -6.78
C GLN A 120 -5.54 -8.28 -5.88
N LEU A 121 -5.33 -7.88 -4.63
CA LEU A 121 -6.42 -7.55 -3.71
C LEU A 121 -7.22 -6.33 -4.21
N ASN A 122 -8.49 -6.26 -3.83
CA ASN A 122 -9.25 -5.01 -3.98
C ASN A 122 -8.65 -3.92 -3.07
N PRO A 123 -8.87 -2.62 -3.36
CA PRO A 123 -8.20 -1.53 -2.66
C PRO A 123 -8.33 -1.57 -1.13
N LEU A 124 -9.52 -1.87 -0.61
CA LEU A 124 -9.78 -1.94 0.83
C LEU A 124 -9.09 -3.15 1.48
N ASP A 125 -9.21 -4.34 0.89
CA ASP A 125 -8.54 -5.54 1.41
C ASP A 125 -7.01 -5.39 1.34
N ARG A 126 -6.49 -4.73 0.30
CA ARG A 126 -5.07 -4.40 0.20
C ARG A 126 -4.62 -3.49 1.34
N GLU A 127 -5.34 -2.41 1.60
CA GLU A 127 -5.04 -1.49 2.70
C GLU A 127 -5.03 -2.20 4.05
N VAL A 128 -6.11 -2.93 4.37
CA VAL A 128 -6.23 -3.68 5.63
C VAL A 128 -5.03 -4.61 5.81
N MET A 129 -4.62 -5.31 4.74
CA MET A 129 -3.48 -6.20 4.78
C MET A 129 -2.15 -5.44 4.98
N LEU A 130 -1.96 -4.30 4.30
CA LEU A 130 -0.73 -3.50 4.42
C LEU A 130 -0.57 -2.89 5.82
N LEU A 131 -1.64 -2.34 6.40
CA LEU A 131 -1.60 -1.80 7.76
C LEU A 131 -1.38 -2.89 8.82
N TYR A 132 -1.97 -4.07 8.63
CA TYR A 132 -1.68 -5.23 9.48
C TYR A 132 -0.20 -5.63 9.40
N LEU A 133 0.43 -5.59 8.21
CA LEU A 133 1.86 -5.88 8.04
C LEU A 133 2.75 -4.81 8.67
N GLU A 134 2.28 -3.57 8.80
CA GLU A 134 2.93 -2.50 9.58
C GLU A 134 2.75 -2.66 11.10
N GLY A 135 2.04 -3.70 11.55
CA GLY A 135 1.84 -4.01 12.96
C GLY A 135 0.67 -3.25 13.60
N GLU A 136 -0.22 -2.66 12.81
CA GLU A 136 -1.37 -1.95 13.35
C GLU A 136 -2.42 -2.89 13.95
N ALA A 137 -2.95 -2.50 15.10
CA ALA A 137 -4.08 -3.19 15.73
C ALA A 137 -5.38 -2.96 14.94
N ALA A 138 -6.33 -3.88 15.08
CA ALA A 138 -7.60 -3.81 14.35
C ALA A 138 -8.36 -2.49 14.58
N ASP A 139 -8.30 -1.93 15.79
CA ASP A 139 -8.93 -0.65 16.13
C ASP A 139 -8.27 0.52 15.38
N SER A 140 -6.94 0.56 15.31
CA SER A 140 -6.22 1.58 14.56
C SER A 140 -6.47 1.47 13.06
N ILE A 141 -6.51 0.23 12.53
CA ILE A 141 -6.88 -0.01 11.12
C ILE A 141 -8.31 0.46 10.85
N ALA A 142 -9.25 0.21 11.78
CA ALA A 142 -10.63 0.68 11.68
C ALA A 142 -10.72 2.21 11.62
N GLU A 143 -9.94 2.92 12.45
CA GLU A 143 -9.85 4.38 12.38
C GLU A 143 -9.34 4.88 11.02
N VAL A 144 -8.39 4.18 10.41
CA VAL A 144 -7.81 4.57 9.12
C VAL A 144 -8.79 4.28 7.96
N THR A 145 -9.32 3.06 7.92
CA THR A 145 -10.15 2.50 6.83
C THR A 145 -11.62 2.91 6.88
N GLY A 146 -12.12 3.32 8.06
CA GLY A 146 -13.53 3.69 8.28
C GLY A 146 -14.51 2.51 8.42
N ILE A 147 -14.02 1.26 8.45
CA ILE A 147 -14.83 0.06 8.76
C ILE A 147 -14.69 -0.33 10.24
N SER A 148 -15.58 -1.17 10.77
CA SER A 148 -15.50 -1.61 12.17
C SER A 148 -14.29 -2.52 12.44
N ALA A 149 -13.76 -2.49 13.66
CA ALA A 149 -12.63 -3.35 14.06
C ALA A 149 -12.94 -4.85 13.93
N ALA A 150 -14.19 -5.25 14.21
CA ALA A 150 -14.65 -6.63 13.97
C ALA A 150 -14.61 -7.02 12.48
N ASN A 151 -14.97 -6.08 11.58
CA ASN A 151 -14.88 -6.30 10.14
C ASN A 151 -13.40 -6.37 9.69
N VAL A 152 -12.53 -5.52 10.24
CA VAL A 152 -11.08 -5.59 10.02
C VAL A 152 -10.53 -6.98 10.40
N ALA A 153 -10.82 -7.47 11.60
CA ALA A 153 -10.35 -8.78 12.06
C ALA A 153 -10.83 -9.92 11.14
N THR A 154 -12.11 -9.88 10.76
CA THR A 154 -12.70 -10.85 9.82
C THR A 154 -12.03 -10.79 8.45
N LYS A 155 -11.76 -9.59 7.93
CA LYS A 155 -11.06 -9.39 6.66
C LYS A 155 -9.64 -9.92 6.72
N ILE A 156 -8.86 -9.61 7.76
CA ILE A 156 -7.49 -10.10 7.93
C ILE A 156 -7.47 -11.63 7.88
N HIS A 157 -8.36 -12.29 8.64
CA HIS A 157 -8.44 -13.75 8.63
C HIS A 157 -8.75 -14.30 7.22
N ARG A 158 -9.75 -13.71 6.54
CA ARG A 158 -10.14 -14.10 5.17
C ARG A 158 -9.00 -13.88 4.16
N ILE A 159 -8.35 -12.72 4.19
CA ILE A 159 -7.26 -12.37 3.28
C ILE A 159 -6.08 -13.32 3.49
N LYS A 160 -5.67 -13.57 4.74
CA LYS A 160 -4.59 -14.52 5.05
C LYS A 160 -4.87 -15.91 4.51
N ARG A 161 -6.11 -16.39 4.62
CA ARG A 161 -6.52 -17.68 4.04
C ARG A 161 -6.36 -17.69 2.52
N VAL A 162 -6.91 -16.68 1.84
CA VAL A 162 -6.80 -16.57 0.36
C VAL A 162 -5.35 -16.46 -0.10
N LEU A 163 -4.54 -15.63 0.58
CA LEU A 163 -3.12 -15.49 0.25
C LEU A 163 -2.37 -16.80 0.46
N LYS A 164 -2.63 -17.53 1.56
CA LYS A 164 -2.03 -18.85 1.82
C LYS A 164 -2.40 -19.87 0.75
N GLU A 165 -3.68 -19.97 0.40
CA GLU A 165 -4.16 -20.90 -0.64
C GLU A 165 -3.50 -20.62 -1.98
N LYS A 166 -3.49 -19.35 -2.43
CA LYS A 166 -2.84 -18.95 -3.69
C LYS A 166 -1.33 -19.16 -3.68
N TYR A 167 -0.68 -18.88 -2.56
CA TYR A 167 0.76 -19.05 -2.39
C TYR A 167 1.17 -20.52 -2.44
N VAL A 168 0.35 -21.42 -1.88
CA VAL A 168 0.56 -22.88 -1.96
C VAL A 168 0.19 -23.45 -3.33
N GLN A 169 -0.87 -22.97 -3.98
CA GLN A 169 -1.25 -23.43 -5.33
C GLN A 169 -0.17 -23.08 -6.37
N GLY A 170 0.36 -21.85 -6.33
CA GLY A 170 1.48 -21.45 -7.19
C GLY A 170 2.77 -22.25 -6.97
N ALA A 171 2.84 -23.05 -5.89
CA ALA A 171 3.90 -24.02 -5.65
C ALA A 171 3.59 -25.44 -6.16
N ALA A 172 2.31 -25.80 -6.31
CA ALA A 172 1.87 -27.12 -6.78
C ALA A 172 1.91 -27.23 -8.32
N ASP A 173 1.53 -26.17 -9.03
CA ASP A 173 1.49 -26.07 -10.51
C ASP A 173 2.90 -26.11 -11.16
N VAL A 174 3.94 -26.32 -10.36
CA VAL A 174 5.36 -26.32 -10.73
C VAL A 174 5.93 -27.74 -10.77
N LYS A 175 5.31 -28.66 -10.03
CA LYS A 175 5.78 -30.04 -9.87
C LYS A 175 5.17 -31.00 -10.91
N THR A 176 4.37 -30.49 -11.84
CA THR A 176 3.76 -31.24 -12.94
C THR A 176 4.31 -30.71 -14.26
#